data_AF-A0A3D8GVA1-F1
#
_entry.id   AF-A0A3D8GVA1-F1
#
_cell.length_a   1.000
_cell.length_b   1.000
_cell.length_c   1.000
_cell.angle_alpha   90.00
_cell.angle_beta   90.00
_cell.angle_gamma   90.00
#
_symmetry.space_group_name_H-M   'P 1'
#
loop_
_entity.id
_entity.type
_entity.pdbx_description
1 polymer ?
#
loop_
_entity_poly.entity_id
_entity_poly.type
_entity_poly.pdbx_seq_one_letter_code
_entity_poly.pdbx_strand_id
1 'polypeptide(L)' 'MRSEGEGQLSSRDNLLYKIESKRNEMILAASKTGITSTKTLNISRELDDLLNLHNKTNVDGLSCSLALKI' A
#
# COMPACT_ATOMS: atom_id res chain seq x y z
N MET A 1 -14.67 -32.64 5.74
CA MET A 1 -15.28 -31.36 5.35
C MET A 1 -14.25 -30.28 5.65
N ARG A 2 -13.69 -29.63 4.63
CA ARG A 2 -12.73 -28.54 4.78
C ARG A 2 -13.52 -27.27 5.07
N SER A 3 -13.52 -26.84 6.34
CA SER A 3 -13.92 -25.48 6.68
C SER A 3 -12.63 -24.67 6.76
N GLU A 4 -12.38 -23.89 5.71
CA GLU A 4 -11.25 -22.96 5.65
C GLU A 4 -11.50 -21.89 6.70
N GLY A 5 -10.67 -21.88 7.75
CA GLY A 5 -10.70 -20.85 8.76
C GLY A 5 -10.37 -19.52 8.10
N GLU A 6 -11.31 -18.59 8.14
CA GLU A 6 -11.04 -17.18 7.91
C GLU A 6 -10.08 -16.73 9.02
N GLY A 7 -8.78 -16.90 8.75
CA GLY A 7 -7.70 -16.46 9.61
C GLY A 7 -7.81 -14.96 9.74
N GLN A 8 -8.28 -14.52 10.91
CA GLN A 8 -8.37 -13.11 11.27
C GLN A 8 -6.95 -12.54 11.26
N LEU A 9 -6.54 -11.97 10.11
CA LEU A 9 -5.24 -11.34 9.93
C LEU A 9 -5.12 -10.18 10.93
N SER A 10 -3.94 -9.97 11.51
CA SER A 10 -3.70 -8.81 12.38
C SER A 10 -3.99 -7.52 11.61
N SER A 11 -4.32 -6.42 12.28
CA SER A 11 -4.57 -5.13 11.61
C SER A 11 -3.40 -4.69 10.71
N ARG A 12 -2.18 -5.07 11.08
CA ARG A 12 -0.97 -4.88 10.27
C ARG A 12 -0.95 -5.74 9.01
N ASP A 13 -1.27 -7.03 9.14
CA ASP A 13 -1.28 -7.96 8.00
C ASP A 13 -2.39 -7.61 7.00
N ASN A 14 -3.53 -7.12 7.49
CA ASN A 14 -4.58 -6.56 6.65
C ASN A 14 -4.11 -5.34 5.84
N LEU A 15 -3.30 -4.47 6.46
CA LEU A 15 -2.75 -3.30 5.77
C LEU A 15 -1.75 -3.72 4.70
N LEU A 16 -0.86 -4.67 4.99
CA LEU A 16 0.07 -5.24 4.02
C LEU A 16 -0.65 -5.90 2.84
N TYR A 17 -1.71 -6.67 3.12
CA TYR A 17 -2.55 -7.26 2.08
C TYR A 17 -3.16 -6.20 1.16
N LYS A 18 -3.70 -5.10 1.73
CA LYS A 18 -4.25 -3.99 0.95
C LYS A 18 -3.19 -3.31 0.08
N ILE A 19 -1.97 -3.12 0.60
CA ILE A 19 -0.85 -2.55 -0.17
C ILE A 19 -0.54 -3.44 -1.37
N GLU A 20 -0.39 -4.75 -1.17
CA GLU A 20 -0.06 -5.68 -2.26
C GLU A 20 -1.20 -5.80 -3.28
N SER A 21 -2.46 -5.83 -2.82
CA SER A 21 -3.62 -5.82 -3.70
C SER A 21 -3.65 -4.55 -4.58
N LYS A 22 -3.45 -3.38 -3.98
CA LYS A 22 -3.45 -2.09 -4.69
C LYS A 22 -2.24 -1.94 -5.63
N ARG A 23 -1.08 -2.49 -5.27
CA ARG A 23 0.09 -2.57 -6.16
C ARG A 23 -0.22 -3.36 -7.42
N ASN A 24 -0.84 -4.52 -7.28
CA ASN A 24 -1.25 -5.34 -8.42
C ASN A 24 -2.28 -4.61 -9.30
N GLU A 25 -3.23 -3.92 -8.69
CA GLU A 25 -4.19 -3.07 -9.42
C GLU A 25 -3.48 -2.01 -10.26
N MET A 26 -2.47 -1.33 -9.69
CA MET A 26 -1.68 -0.31 -10.38
C MET A 26 -0.91 -0.90 -11.58
N ILE A 27 -0.25 -2.04 -11.40
CA ILE A 27 0.50 -2.73 -12.46
C ILE A 27 -0.44 -3.12 -13.60
N LEU A 28 -1.63 -3.63 -13.29
CA LEU A 28 -2.65 -3.98 -14.28
C LEU A 28 -3.23 -2.75 -14.99
N ALA A 29 -3.39 -1.63 -14.29
CA ALA A 29 -3.85 -0.39 -14.90
C ALA A 29 -2.77 0.24 -15.80
N ALA A 30 -1.51 0.21 -15.36
CA ALA A 30 -0.36 0.68 -16.12
C ALA A 30 -0.16 -0.12 -17.40
N SER A 31 -0.29 -1.45 -17.34
CA SER A 31 -0.15 -2.31 -18.53
C SER A 31 -1.27 -2.10 -19.56
N LYS A 32 -2.48 -1.72 -19.10
CA LYS A 32 -3.64 -1.50 -19.97
C LYS A 32 -3.75 -0.07 -20.51
N THR A 33 -3.40 0.92 -19.70
CA THR A 33 -3.69 2.35 -20.00
C THR A 33 -2.45 3.23 -20.03
N GLY A 34 -1.28 2.68 -19.69
CA GLY A 34 -0.04 3.43 -19.55
C GLY A 34 0.15 4.00 -18.14
N ILE A 35 1.40 4.32 -17.81
CA ILE A 35 1.79 4.83 -16.49
C ILE A 35 1.30 6.26 -16.22
N THR A 36 1.09 7.06 -17.26
CA THR A 36 0.65 8.46 -17.18
C THR A 36 -0.87 8.63 -17.25
N SER A 37 -1.62 7.53 -17.44
CA SER A 37 -3.07 7.56 -17.44
C SER A 37 -3.59 8.04 -16.09
N THR A 38 -4.61 8.91 -16.10
CA THR A 38 -5.30 9.38 -14.89
C THR A 38 -5.73 8.21 -13.99
N LYS A 39 -6.12 7.08 -14.59
CA LYS A 39 -6.48 5.87 -13.84
C LYS A 39 -5.29 5.34 -13.05
N THR A 40 -4.15 5.14 -13.71
CA THR A 40 -2.92 4.66 -13.07
C THR A 40 -2.41 5.64 -12.02
N LEU A 41 -2.49 6.94 -12.29
CA LEU A 41 -2.09 7.99 -11.34
C LEU A 41 -2.97 8.03 -10.09
N ASN A 42 -4.28 7.83 -10.22
CA ASN A 42 -5.18 7.75 -9.07
C ASN A 42 -4.87 6.52 -8.21
N ILE A 43 -4.67 5.36 -8.84
CA ILE A 43 -4.30 4.13 -8.14
C ILE A 43 -2.93 4.30 -7.44
N SER A 44 -1.97 4.97 -8.08
CA SER A 44 -0.67 5.30 -7.48
C SER A 44 -0.83 6.15 -6.23
N ARG A 45 -1.71 7.16 -6.24
CA ARG A 45 -1.97 8.01 -5.07
C ARG A 45 -2.58 7.21 -3.92
N GLU A 46 -3.54 6.34 -4.21
CA GLU A 46 -4.14 5.45 -3.20
C GLU A 46 -3.11 4.47 -2.61
N LEU A 47 -2.21 3.95 -3.44
CA LEU A 47 -1.12 3.08 -3.00
C LEU A 47 -0.16 3.83 -2.08
N ASP A 48 0.22 5.06 -2.44
CA ASP A 48 1.07 5.91 -1.62
C ASP A 48 0.42 6.22 -0.27
N ASP A 49 -0.88 6.47 -0.22
CA ASP A 49 -1.61 6.69 1.04
C ASP A 49 -1.53 5.46 1.96
N LEU A 50 -1.68 4.25 1.39
CA LEU A 50 -1.54 2.99 2.15
C LEU A 50 -0.10 2.77 2.65
N LEU A 51 0.90 3.07 1.82
CA LEU A 51 2.31 3.00 2.19
C LEU A 51 2.64 4.01 3.29
N ASN A 52 2.13 5.23 3.19
CA ASN A 52 2.29 6.27 4.20
C ASN A 52 1.64 5.88 5.53
N LEU A 53 0.45 5.26 5.50
CA LEU A 53 -0.19 4.73 6.69
C LEU A 53 0.67 3.63 7.35
N HIS A 54 1.17 2.68 6.57
CA HIS A 54 2.04 1.62 7.07
C HIS A 54 3.36 2.17 7.63
N ASN A 55 3.95 3.15 6.95
CA ASN A 55 5.17 3.81 7.41
C ASN A 55 4.91 4.55 8.72
N LYS A 56 3.83 5.33 8.85
CA LYS A 56 3.48 5.98 10.13
C LYS A 56 3.36 4.97 11.27
N THR A 57 2.69 3.83 11.05
CA THR A 57 2.58 2.78 12.07
C THR A 57 3.90 2.07 12.41
N ASN A 58 4.93 2.20 11.56
CA ASN A 58 6.26 1.64 11.81
C ASN A 58 7.29 2.65 12.33
N VAL A 59 7.08 3.94 12.07
CA VAL A 59 8.06 5.01 12.32
C VAL A 59 7.99 5.55 13.75
N ASP A 60 6.97 5.19 14.55
CA ASP A 60 7.00 5.41 16.02
C ASP A 60 8.15 4.67 16.72
N GLY A 61 8.85 3.75 16.02
CA GLY A 61 10.08 3.10 16.50
C GLY A 61 11.41 3.75 16.05
N LEU A 62 11.40 4.75 15.16
CA LEU A 62 12.60 5.45 14.70
C LEU A 62 12.31 6.95 14.50
N SER A 63 12.19 7.66 15.62
CA SER A 63 12.47 9.09 15.63
C SER A 63 13.99 9.30 15.49
N CYS A 64 14.47 9.68 14.31
CA CYS A 64 15.41 10.79 14.12
C CYS A 64 15.94 10.86 12.67
N SER A 65 15.89 12.08 12.14
CA SER A 65 16.68 12.60 11.02
C SER A 65 16.28 12.20 9.59
N LEU A 66 15.28 12.90 9.07
CA LEU A 66 15.43 13.46 7.72
C LEU A 66 14.91 14.89 7.71
N ALA A 67 15.66 15.79 8.36
CA ALA A 67 15.58 17.20 8.07
C ALA A 67 15.99 17.40 6.61
N LEU A 68 15.01 17.52 5.73
CA LEU A 68 15.18 18.01 4.36
C LEU A 68 15.62 19.48 4.48
N LYS A 69 16.93 19.71 4.58
CA LYS A 69 17.53 21.05 4.41
C LYS A 69 17.41 21.41 2.93
N ILE A 70 16.48 22.31 2.63
CA ILE A 70 16.61 23.26 1.52
C ILE A 70 17.52 24.38 2.01
#